data_AF-A0A423N411-F1
#
_entry.id   AF-A0A423N411-F1
#
_cell.length_a   1.000
_cell.length_b   1.000
_cell.length_c   1.000
_cell.angle_alpha   90.00
_cell.angle_beta   90.00
_cell.angle_gamma   90.00
#
_symmetry.space_group_name_H-M   'P 1'
#
loop_
_entity.id
_entity.type
_entity.pdbx_description
1 polymer ?
#
loop_
_entity_poly.entity_id
_entity_poly.type
_entity_poly.pdbx_seq_one_letter_code
_entity_poly.pdbx_strand_id
1 'polypeptide(L)'
;MKRFLLLLLVLLLGWVVYERENLWAFPDIISAYTAKEYCSCRYVMNNDAQYCRGYVKQWLPTSQFTDDPASKTITVSGMGRSHRAQWLSERLGCRLNP
;
A
#
# COMPACT_ATOMS: atom_id res chain seq x y z
N MET A 1 23.46 -31.62 -9.44
CA MET A 1 22.59 -30.86 -8.49
C MET A 1 23.27 -29.60 -7.93
N LYS A 2 24.43 -29.66 -7.26
CA LYS A 2 25.09 -28.46 -6.69
C LYS A 2 25.40 -27.34 -7.70
N ARG A 3 25.91 -27.69 -8.89
CA ARG A 3 26.19 -26.70 -9.96
C ARG A 3 24.93 -25.99 -10.46
N PHE A 4 23.81 -26.71 -10.51
CA PHE A 4 22.53 -26.14 -10.92
C PHE A 4 21.98 -25.16 -9.88
N LEU A 5 22.06 -25.52 -8.59
CA LEU A 5 21.72 -24.62 -7.48
C LEU A 5 22.57 -23.34 -7.49
N LEU A 6 23.87 -23.46 -7.78
CA LEU A 6 24.75 -22.29 -7.92
C LEU A 6 24.33 -21.39 -9.09
N LEU A 7 24.01 -21.98 -10.24
CA LEU A 7 23.52 -21.22 -11.39
C LEU A 7 22.20 -20.50 -11.08
N LEU A 8 21.25 -21.18 -10.43
CA LEU A 8 20.00 -20.57 -10.00
C LEU A 8 20.23 -19.42 -9.01
N LEU A 9 21.17 -19.57 -8.08
CA LEU A 9 21.52 -18.52 -7.14
C LEU A 9 22.10 -17.29 -7.85
N VAL A 10 23.00 -17.49 -8.82
CA VAL A 10 23.57 -16.40 -9.62
C VAL A 10 22.49 -15.68 -10.43
N LEU A 11 21.57 -16.43 -11.05
CA LEU A 11 20.43 -15.86 -11.77
C LEU A 11 19.51 -15.07 -10.83
N LEU A 12 19.20 -15.61 -9.65
CA LEU A 12 18.38 -14.93 -8.65
C LEU A 12 19.04 -13.64 -8.16
N LEU A 13 20.34 -13.65 -7.87
CA LEU A 13 21.07 -12.46 -7.44
C LEU A 13 21.13 -11.41 -8.56
N GLY A 14 21.41 -11.83 -9.79
CA GLY A 14 21.37 -10.95 -10.95
C GLY A 14 19.99 -10.31 -11.14
N TRP A 15 18.92 -11.09 -10.97
CA TRP A 15 17.55 -10.61 -10.99
C TRP A 15 17.24 -9.61 -9.87
N VAL A 16 17.66 -9.89 -8.62
CA VAL A 16 17.46 -8.97 -7.49
C VAL A 16 18.15 -7.63 -7.71
N VAL A 17 19.37 -7.65 -8.27
CA VAL A 17 20.09 -6.41 -8.61
C VAL A 17 19.39 -5.66 -9.74
N TYR A 18 18.90 -6.38 -10.75
CA TYR A 18 18.16 -5.80 -11.88
C TYR A 18 16.83 -5.16 -11.43
N GLU A 19 16.07 -5.84 -10.57
CA GLU A 19 14.76 -5.41 -10.07
C GLU A 19 14.83 -4.58 -8.77
N ARG A 20 16.01 -4.11 -8.37
CA ARG A 20 16.23 -3.48 -7.05
C ARG A 20 15.25 -2.34 -6.75
N GLU A 21 14.94 -1.51 -7.74
CA GLU A 21 14.05 -0.35 -7.57
C GLU A 21 12.61 -0.81 -7.32
N ASN A 22 12.13 -1.81 -8.07
CA ASN A 22 10.80 -2.38 -7.92
C ASN A 22 10.68 -3.11 -6.57
N LEU A 23 11.71 -3.84 -6.17
CA LEU A 23 11.76 -4.52 -4.88
C LEU A 23 11.75 -3.52 -3.71
N TRP A 24 12.36 -2.35 -3.86
CA TRP A 24 12.36 -1.29 -2.86
C TRP A 24 11.06 -0.49 -2.81
N ALA A 25 10.37 -0.32 -3.94
CA ALA A 25 9.09 0.37 -4.00
C ALA A 25 7.93 -0.51 -3.47
N PHE A 26 8.01 -1.84 -3.63
CA PHE A 26 6.92 -2.75 -3.29
C PHE A 26 6.42 -2.64 -1.82
N PRO A 27 7.29 -2.53 -0.79
CA PRO A 27 6.87 -2.32 0.59
C PRO A 27 5.92 -1.13 0.80
N ASP A 28 6.13 -0.05 0.06
CA ASP A 28 5.34 1.18 0.19
C ASP A 28 3.94 1.02 -0.44
N ILE A 29 3.84 0.22 -1.52
CA ILE A 29 2.61 0.04 -2.29
C ILE A 29 1.45 -0.41 -1.40
N ILE A 30 1.64 -1.40 -0.53
CA ILE A 30 0.52 -1.96 0.25
C ILE A 30 -0.12 -0.93 1.18
N SER A 31 0.69 -0.19 1.94
CA SER A 31 0.15 0.83 2.86
C SER A 31 -0.34 2.06 2.11
N ALA A 32 0.39 2.54 1.09
CA ALA A 32 0.00 3.70 0.29
C ALA A 32 -1.29 3.47 -0.50
N TYR A 33 -1.39 2.35 -1.24
CA TYR A 33 -2.59 1.97 -1.98
C TYR A 33 -3.79 1.88 -1.04
N THR A 34 -3.67 1.11 0.04
CA THR A 34 -4.78 0.87 0.97
C THR A 34 -5.26 2.16 1.60
N ALA A 35 -4.35 3.03 2.04
CA ALA A 35 -4.73 4.32 2.62
C ALA A 35 -5.47 5.21 1.60
N LYS A 36 -4.93 5.33 0.38
CA LYS A 36 -5.47 6.23 -0.65
C LYS A 36 -6.80 5.76 -1.22
N GLU A 37 -6.90 4.48 -1.56
CA GLU A 37 -8.11 3.90 -2.15
C GLU A 37 -9.23 3.82 -1.11
N TYR A 38 -8.91 3.53 0.16
CA TYR A 38 -9.91 3.54 1.22
C TYR A 38 -10.43 4.96 1.45
N CYS A 39 -9.53 5.95 1.56
CA CYS A 39 -9.91 7.35 1.70
C CYS A 39 -10.84 7.78 0.56
N SER A 40 -10.49 7.44 -0.68
CA SER A 40 -11.29 7.81 -1.85
C SER A 40 -12.66 7.13 -1.82
N CYS A 41 -12.72 5.83 -1.54
CA CYS A 41 -13.98 5.11 -1.35
C CYS A 41 -14.85 5.75 -0.25
N ARG A 42 -14.25 6.09 0.90
CA ARG A 42 -14.98 6.55 2.09
C ARG A 42 -15.43 8.00 1.99
N TYR A 43 -14.58 8.89 1.47
CA TYR A 43 -14.75 10.35 1.56
C TYR A 43 -14.95 11.06 0.22
N VAL A 44 -14.54 10.45 -0.91
CA VAL A 44 -14.84 10.97 -2.25
C VAL A 44 -16.12 10.33 -2.78
N MET A 45 -16.23 9.00 -2.69
CA MET A 45 -17.40 8.26 -3.16
C MET A 45 -18.52 8.16 -2.11
N ASN A 46 -18.23 8.57 -0.87
CA ASN A 46 -19.17 8.57 0.26
C ASN A 46 -19.81 7.20 0.56
N ASN A 47 -19.05 6.11 0.34
CA ASN A 47 -19.47 4.76 0.73
C ASN A 47 -19.27 4.52 2.24
N ASP A 48 -19.93 3.48 2.77
CA ASP A 48 -19.76 3.11 4.16
C ASP A 48 -18.39 2.46 4.45
N ALA A 49 -17.97 2.52 5.71
CA ALA A 49 -16.65 2.07 6.14
C ALA A 49 -16.43 0.56 5.95
N GLN A 50 -17.47 -0.26 6.07
CA GLN A 50 -17.37 -1.72 5.95
C GLN A 50 -17.19 -2.12 4.49
N TYR A 51 -17.97 -1.53 3.58
CA TYR A 51 -17.79 -1.70 2.14
C TYR A 51 -16.38 -1.32 1.72
N CYS A 52 -15.89 -0.15 2.16
CA CYS A 52 -14.55 0.30 1.79
C CYS A 52 -13.44 -0.61 2.33
N ARG A 53 -13.62 -1.24 3.51
CA ARG A 53 -12.66 -2.24 4.01
C ARG A 53 -12.62 -3.49 3.14
N GLY A 54 -13.77 -3.91 2.61
CA GLY A 54 -13.86 -4.99 1.63
C GLY A 54 -13.19 -4.63 0.30
N TYR A 55 -13.46 -3.41 -0.20
CA TYR A 55 -12.93 -2.89 -1.46
C TYR A 55 -11.40 -2.87 -1.52
N VAL A 56 -10.74 -2.41 -0.45
CA VAL A 56 -9.27 -2.31 -0.43
C VAL A 56 -8.56 -3.59 0.01
N LYS A 57 -9.29 -4.66 0.30
CA LYS A 57 -8.69 -5.89 0.84
C LYS A 57 -7.67 -6.45 -0.15
N GLN A 58 -6.44 -6.63 0.32
CA GLN A 58 -5.33 -7.23 -0.43
C GLN A 58 -5.01 -8.63 0.10
N TRP A 59 -4.23 -9.39 -0.68
CA TRP A 59 -3.73 -10.70 -0.24
C TRP A 59 -2.70 -10.58 0.89
N LEU A 60 -1.90 -9.51 0.88
CA LEU A 60 -0.96 -9.18 1.95
C LEU A 60 -1.68 -8.41 3.08
N PRO A 61 -1.51 -8.81 4.35
CA PRO A 61 -2.17 -8.15 5.47
C PRO A 61 -1.52 -6.80 5.79
N THR A 62 -2.34 -5.85 6.20
CA THR A 62 -1.88 -4.62 6.87
C THR A 62 -1.70 -4.90 8.37
N SER A 63 -0.64 -4.38 8.96
CA SER A 63 -0.37 -4.45 10.40
C SER A 63 -1.16 -3.44 11.24
N GLN A 64 -1.53 -2.31 10.65
CA GLN A 64 -2.32 -1.27 11.31
C GLN A 64 -3.21 -0.57 10.29
N PHE A 65 -4.41 -0.19 10.73
CA PHE A 65 -5.37 0.56 9.95
C PHE A 65 -6.14 1.50 10.87
N THR A 66 -6.17 2.79 10.56
CA THR A 66 -6.90 3.80 11.31
C THR A 66 -7.63 4.74 10.35
N ASP A 67 -8.91 4.96 10.62
CA ASP A 67 -9.76 5.95 9.97
C ASP A 67 -10.13 7.01 11.02
N ASP A 68 -9.71 8.26 10.81
CA ASP A 68 -10.11 9.42 11.60
C ASP A 68 -11.14 10.25 10.83
N PRO A 69 -12.45 10.13 11.15
CA PRO A 69 -13.50 10.85 10.45
C PRO A 69 -13.51 12.36 10.69
N ALA A 70 -12.92 12.84 11.79
CA ALA A 70 -12.90 14.27 12.12
C ALA A 70 -11.98 15.02 11.15
N SER A 71 -10.80 14.46 10.86
CA SER A 71 -9.84 15.03 9.91
C SER A 71 -9.92 14.43 8.50
N LYS A 72 -10.79 13.42 8.29
CA LYS A 72 -10.91 12.61 7.07
C LYS A 72 -9.57 12.03 6.63
N THR A 73 -8.85 11.45 7.59
CA THR A 73 -7.49 10.94 7.42
C THR A 73 -7.45 9.44 7.64
N ILE A 74 -6.84 8.72 6.70
CA ILE A 74 -6.59 7.29 6.76
C ILE A 74 -5.10 7.06 6.98
N THR A 75 -4.72 6.30 7.99
CA THR A 75 -3.33 5.86 8.20
C THR A 75 -3.27 4.34 8.16
N VAL A 76 -2.40 3.79 7.33
CA VAL A 76 -2.23 2.34 7.16
C VAL A 76 -0.76 1.99 7.27
N SER A 77 -0.46 0.89 7.98
CA SER A 77 0.90 0.35 8.08
C SER A 77 0.95 -1.10 7.61
N GLY A 78 1.97 -1.46 6.85
CA GLY A 78 2.19 -2.82 6.34
C GLY A 78 3.61 -2.98 5.80
N MET A 79 4.19 -4.19 5.89
CA MET A 79 5.57 -4.48 5.47
C MET A 79 6.62 -3.50 6.02
N GLY A 80 6.45 -3.01 7.25
CA GLY A 80 7.37 -2.07 7.89
C GLY A 80 7.28 -0.62 7.38
N ARG A 81 6.28 -0.30 6.55
CA ARG A 81 6.02 1.03 6.01
C ARG A 81 4.67 1.55 6.52
N SER A 82 4.56 2.87 6.67
CA SER A 82 3.33 3.54 7.10
C SER A 82 3.05 4.71 6.17
N HIS A 83 1.81 4.80 5.70
CA HIS A 83 1.36 5.84 4.80
C HIS A 83 0.04 6.43 5.27
N ARG A 84 -0.13 7.72 4.97
CA ARG A 84 -1.33 8.48 5.30
C ARG A 84 -1.96 9.01 4.03
N ALA A 85 -3.28 8.94 3.93
CA ALA A 85 -4.05 9.67 2.94
C ALA A 85 -5.10 10.56 3.61
N GLN A 86 -5.29 11.76 3.09
CA GLN A 86 -6.25 12.72 3.62
C GLN A 86 -7.12 13.26 2.50
N TRP A 87 -8.42 13.33 2.75
CA TRP A 87 -9.35 14.06 1.88
C TRP A 87 -9.14 15.57 2.07
N LEU A 88 -8.85 16.29 0.98
CA LEU A 88 -8.56 17.72 1.04
C LEU A 88 -9.77 18.58 0.66
N SER A 89 -10.41 18.25 -0.47
CA SER A 89 -11.59 18.95 -0.97
C SER A 89 -12.27 18.12 -2.07
N GLU A 90 -13.45 18.53 -2.52
CA GLU A 90 -14.14 17.88 -3.65
C GLU A 90 -13.30 17.89 -4.94
N ARG A 91 -12.57 18.98 -5.19
CA ARG A 91 -11.73 19.12 -6.39
C ARG A 91 -10.46 18.27 -6.33
N LEU A 92 -9.87 18.13 -5.14
CA LEU A 92 -8.57 17.46 -4.96
C LEU A 92 -8.70 16.00 -4.55
N GLY A 93 -9.84 15.61 -3.97
CA GLY A 93 -10.09 14.30 -3.42
C GLY A 93 -9.11 13.92 -2.31
N CYS A 94 -8.80 12.63 -2.24
CA CYS A 94 -7.81 12.10 -1.32
C CYS A 94 -6.38 12.16 -1.89
N ARG A 95 -5.45 12.69 -1.09
CA ARG A 95 -4.02 12.73 -1.41
C ARG A 95 -3.23 11.93 -0.40
N LEU A 96 -2.17 11.28 -0.88
CA LEU A 96 -1.15 10.73 0.01
C LEU A 96 -0.38 11.90 0.60
N ASN A 97 -0.26 11.92 1.92
CA ASN A 97 0.63 12.83 2.61
C ASN A 97 2.01 12.16 2.68
N PRO A 98 3.08 12.86 2.25
CA PRO A 98 4.43 12.37 2.42
C PRO A 98 4.82 12.23 3.89
#